data_AF-A0A957PJ56-F1
#
_entry.id   AF-A0A957PJ56-F1
#
_cell.length_a   1.000
_cell.length_b   1.000
_cell.length_c   1.000
_cell.angle_alpha   90.00
_cell.angle_beta   90.00
_cell.angle_gamma   90.00
#
_symmetry.space_group_name_H-M   'P 1'
#
loop_
_entity.id
_entity.type
_entity.pdbx_description
1 polymer ?
#
loop_
_entity_poly.entity_id
_entity_poly.type
_entity_poly.pdbx_seq_one_letter_code
_entity_poly.pdbx_strand_id
1 'polypeptide(L)'
;PETWRRVESALRRAADMYGALPQEAPTFVHGDFKADHVLTAGNQLTLIDFDSCALADPAYDIGKFLADLVWWSGDAYSVAGAQMSNAFLAGYGLAENDVRLQRARIWQTLIGIKMVAHRVRIFDAQWGARTDAAIQNCVAGLYEMSA
;
A
#
# COMPACT_ATOMS: atom_id res chain seq x y z
N PRO A 1 -10.00 19.35 -10.89
CA PRO A 1 -9.89 18.16 -11.79
C PRO A 1 -10.58 16.96 -11.15
N GLU A 2 -11.00 15.97 -11.94
CA GLU A 2 -11.69 14.77 -11.45
C GLU A 2 -10.80 13.94 -10.49
N THR A 3 -9.52 13.78 -10.84
CA THR A 3 -8.52 13.05 -10.03
C THR A 3 -8.39 13.61 -8.61
N TRP A 4 -8.40 14.94 -8.45
CA TRP A 4 -8.35 15.56 -7.13
C TRP A 4 -9.55 15.16 -6.26
N ARG A 5 -10.78 15.22 -6.81
CA ARG A 5 -11.98 14.84 -6.07
C ARG A 5 -11.95 13.36 -5.69
N ARG A 6 -11.38 12.51 -6.55
CA ARG A 6 -11.20 11.07 -6.28
C ARG A 6 -10.23 10.85 -5.11
N VAL A 7 -9.08 11.54 -5.11
CA VAL A 7 -8.14 11.50 -3.99
C VAL A 7 -8.81 11.98 -2.71
N GLU A 8 -9.49 13.13 -2.73
CA GLU A 8 -10.16 13.67 -1.54
C GLU A 8 -11.22 12.71 -0.97
N SER A 9 -12.04 12.11 -1.85
CA SER A 9 -13.04 11.11 -1.47
C SER A 9 -12.40 9.87 -0.85
N ALA A 10 -11.31 9.37 -1.47
CA ALA A 10 -10.59 8.22 -0.96
C ALA A 10 -9.94 8.49 0.40
N LEU A 11 -9.36 9.68 0.62
CA LEU A 11 -8.79 10.08 1.91
C LEU A 11 -9.85 10.10 3.02
N ARG A 12 -11.02 10.70 2.76
CA ARG A 12 -12.14 10.75 3.71
C ARG A 12 -12.64 9.35 4.05
N ARG A 13 -12.89 8.54 3.02
CA ARG A 13 -13.35 7.15 3.19
C ARG A 13 -12.34 6.30 3.96
N ALA A 14 -11.06 6.41 3.62
CA ALA A 14 -9.99 5.71 4.32
C ALA A 14 -9.95 6.10 5.81
N ALA A 15 -10.11 7.38 6.13
CA ALA A 15 -10.16 7.85 7.51
C ALA A 15 -11.38 7.29 8.27
N ASP A 16 -12.56 7.30 7.64
CA ASP A 16 -13.79 6.75 8.24
C ASP A 16 -13.68 5.25 8.49
N MET A 17 -13.21 4.48 7.50
CA MET A 17 -12.98 3.04 7.62
C MET A 17 -11.93 2.74 8.69
N TYR A 18 -10.84 3.50 8.71
CA TYR A 18 -9.78 3.33 9.70
C TYR A 18 -10.30 3.56 11.12
N GLY A 19 -11.07 4.63 11.33
CA GLY A 19 -11.65 4.98 12.63
C GLY A 19 -12.70 3.98 13.13
N ALA A 20 -13.32 3.21 12.23
CA ALA A 20 -14.29 2.17 12.57
C ALA A 20 -13.66 0.83 12.98
N LEU A 21 -12.37 0.60 12.67
CA LEU A 21 -11.67 -0.65 12.99
C LEU A 21 -11.04 -0.61 14.39
N PRO A 22 -11.00 -1.75 15.11
CA PRO A 22 -10.21 -1.86 16.33
C PRO A 22 -8.75 -1.45 16.10
N GLN A 23 -8.28 -0.54 16.95
CA GLN A 23 -6.93 -0.02 16.91
C GLN A 23 -5.98 -0.91 17.73
N GLU A 24 -4.74 -0.96 17.30
CA GLU A 24 -3.66 -1.63 18.03
C GLU A 24 -2.70 -0.59 18.61
N ALA A 25 -1.99 -0.96 19.68
CA ALA A 25 -0.94 -0.10 20.21
C ALA A 25 0.11 0.15 19.11
N PRO A 26 0.57 1.40 18.93
CA PRO A 26 1.63 1.68 17.98
C PRO A 26 2.88 0.85 18.26
N THR A 27 3.48 0.29 17.22
CA THR A 27 4.73 -0.47 17.30
C THR A 27 5.79 0.20 16.45
N PHE A 28 7.04 -0.27 16.60
CA PHE A 28 8.09 0.04 15.66
C PHE A 28 7.66 -0.38 14.25
N VAL A 29 7.77 0.55 13.30
CA VAL A 29 7.63 0.30 11.86
C VAL A 29 8.89 0.81 11.17
N HIS A 30 9.26 0.16 10.07
CA HIS A 30 10.32 0.57 9.16
C HIS A 30 9.96 1.89 8.45
N GLY A 31 8.68 2.10 8.12
CA GLY A 31 8.17 3.35 7.54
C GLY A 31 8.41 3.51 6.04
N ASP A 32 9.43 2.85 5.48
CA ASP A 32 9.62 2.70 4.02
C ASP A 32 9.86 1.24 3.59
N PHE A 33 9.13 0.28 4.17
CA PHE A 33 9.32 -1.13 3.85
C PHE A 33 8.95 -1.48 2.40
N LYS A 34 9.93 -1.79 1.55
CA LYS A 34 9.74 -2.05 0.10
C LYS A 34 10.74 -3.08 -0.42
N ALA A 35 10.48 -3.66 -1.60
CA ALA A 35 11.28 -4.77 -2.13
C ALA A 35 12.76 -4.41 -2.27
N ASP A 36 13.06 -3.17 -2.70
CA ASP A 36 14.43 -2.66 -2.87
C ASP A 36 15.24 -2.62 -1.56
N HIS A 37 14.58 -2.71 -0.40
CA HIS A 37 15.23 -2.69 0.92
C HIS A 37 15.41 -4.09 1.52
N VAL A 38 14.96 -5.13 0.81
CA VAL A 38 15.11 -6.52 1.25
C VAL A 38 16.20 -7.19 0.42
N LEU A 39 17.38 -7.32 1.01
CA LEU A 39 18.51 -8.02 0.40
C LEU A 39 18.45 -9.51 0.75
N THR A 40 18.64 -10.37 -0.25
CA THR A 40 18.60 -11.83 -0.08
C THR A 40 19.98 -12.44 -0.33
N ALA A 41 20.39 -13.35 0.55
CA ALA A 41 21.65 -14.11 0.40
C ALA A 41 21.43 -15.54 0.89
N GLY A 42 21.22 -16.47 -0.05
CA GLY A 42 20.84 -17.84 0.28
C GLY A 42 19.54 -17.87 1.09
N ASN A 43 19.59 -18.38 2.32
CA ASN A 43 18.43 -18.45 3.22
C ASN A 43 18.40 -17.30 4.26
N GLN A 44 19.14 -16.22 4.00
CA GLN A 44 19.18 -15.03 4.86
C GLN A 44 18.52 -13.84 4.18
N LEU A 45 17.89 -13.00 5.00
CA LEU A 45 17.33 -11.72 4.62
C LEU A 45 18.01 -10.62 5.43
N THR A 46 18.38 -9.53 4.76
CA THR A 46 18.85 -8.30 5.41
C THR A 46 17.94 -7.15 5.00
N LEU A 47 17.38 -6.47 5.99
CA LEU A 47 16.61 -5.24 5.79
C LEU A 47 17.56 -4.03 5.94
N ILE A 48 17.39 -3.02 5.10
CA ILE A 48 18.20 -1.79 5.10
C ILE A 48 17.31 -0.54 5.04
N ASP A 49 17.89 0.64 5.23
CA ASP A 49 17.23 1.96 5.12
C ASP A 49 16.19 2.25 6.23
N PHE A 50 16.68 2.26 7.47
CA PHE A 50 15.88 2.46 8.69
C PHE A 50 15.63 3.95 9.03
N ASP A 51 15.95 4.89 8.15
CA ASP A 51 15.86 6.33 8.45
C ASP A 51 14.41 6.85 8.55
N SER A 52 13.45 6.07 8.03
CA SER A 52 12.01 6.37 8.11
C SER A 52 11.30 5.70 9.28
N CYS A 53 12.03 5.07 10.20
CA CYS A 53 11.43 4.32 11.29
C CYS A 53 10.64 5.22 12.25
N ALA A 54 9.51 4.71 12.73
CA ALA A 54 8.64 5.42 13.65
C ALA A 54 7.84 4.47 14.55
N LEU A 55 7.19 5.02 15.57
CA LEU A 55 6.04 4.35 16.20
C LEU A 55 4.80 4.64 15.35
N ALA A 56 4.18 3.60 14.80
CA ALA A 56 2.98 3.72 13.98
C ALA A 56 2.08 2.48 14.12
N ASP A 57 0.97 2.46 13.39
CA ASP A 57 0.11 1.28 13.28
C ASP A 57 0.91 0.06 12.79
N PRO A 58 0.86 -1.09 13.47
CA PRO A 58 1.47 -2.34 13.00
C PRO A 58 1.11 -2.75 11.57
N ALA A 59 -0.02 -2.26 11.04
CA ALA A 59 -0.47 -2.51 9.68
C ALA A 59 0.23 -1.64 8.61
N TYR A 60 0.98 -0.62 9.00
CA TYR A 60 1.57 0.36 8.09
C TYR A 60 2.54 -0.26 7.11
N ASP A 61 3.54 -1.01 7.59
CA ASP A 61 4.56 -1.64 6.74
C ASP A 61 3.97 -2.72 5.84
N ILE A 62 2.94 -3.45 6.31
CA ILE A 62 2.20 -4.41 5.48
C ILE A 62 1.55 -3.67 4.31
N GLY A 63 0.82 -2.59 4.57
CA GLY A 63 0.21 -1.76 3.53
C GLY A 63 1.24 -1.15 2.58
N LYS A 64 2.38 -0.69 3.12
CA LYS A 64 3.49 -0.13 2.35
C LYS A 64 4.08 -1.15 1.37
N PHE A 65 4.33 -2.37 1.83
CA PHE A 65 4.89 -3.42 1.00
C PHE A 65 3.90 -3.91 -0.05
N LEU A 66 2.61 -4.06 0.32
CA LEU A 66 1.55 -4.38 -0.64
C LEU A 66 1.45 -3.34 -1.76
N ALA A 67 1.54 -2.04 -1.43
CA ALA A 67 1.53 -0.98 -2.43
C ALA A 67 2.75 -1.05 -3.37
N ASP A 68 3.91 -1.42 -2.84
CA ASP A 68 5.13 -1.61 -3.64
C ASP A 68 5.02 -2.81 -4.58
N LEU A 69 4.53 -3.96 -4.10
CA LEU A 69 4.30 -5.15 -4.93
C LEU A 69 3.34 -4.87 -6.09
N VAL A 70 2.24 -4.18 -5.83
CA VAL A 70 1.27 -3.75 -6.85
C VAL A 70 1.90 -2.84 -7.88
N TRP A 71 2.75 -1.90 -7.45
CA TRP A 71 3.44 -1.02 -8.38
C TRP A 71 4.34 -1.80 -9.34
N TRP A 72 5.09 -2.77 -8.82
CA TRP A 72 6.01 -3.57 -9.62
C TRP A 72 5.29 -4.59 -10.52
N SER A 73 4.14 -5.12 -10.10
CA SER A 73 3.31 -5.99 -10.94
C SER A 73 2.54 -5.24 -12.03
N GLY A 74 2.48 -3.90 -11.96
CA GLY A 74 1.75 -3.02 -12.89
C GLY A 74 0.25 -2.88 -12.59
N ASP A 75 -0.35 -3.87 -11.91
CA ASP A 75 -1.72 -3.85 -11.40
C ASP A 75 -1.88 -4.83 -10.22
N ALA A 76 -2.67 -4.44 -9.23
CA ALA A 76 -3.03 -5.26 -8.07
C ALA A 76 -3.88 -6.48 -8.45
N TYR A 77 -4.70 -6.33 -9.49
CA TYR A 77 -5.56 -7.39 -10.02
C TYR A 77 -4.86 -8.28 -11.04
N SER A 78 -3.60 -7.96 -11.39
CA SER A 78 -2.81 -8.90 -12.18
C SER A 78 -2.59 -10.20 -11.41
N VAL A 79 -2.55 -11.33 -12.14
CA VAL A 79 -2.28 -12.64 -11.55
C VAL A 79 -0.96 -12.62 -10.76
N ALA A 80 0.07 -11.95 -11.29
CA ALA A 80 1.36 -11.80 -10.62
C ALA A 80 1.27 -10.97 -9.33
N GLY A 81 0.59 -9.82 -9.36
CA GLY A 81 0.40 -8.95 -8.19
C GLY A 81 -0.38 -9.63 -7.07
N ALA A 82 -1.45 -10.35 -7.42
CA ALA A 82 -2.23 -11.15 -6.48
C ALA A 82 -1.39 -12.28 -5.87
N GLN A 83 -0.62 -13.02 -6.68
CA GLN A 83 0.27 -14.08 -6.18
C GLN A 83 1.34 -13.57 -5.22
N MET A 84 2.02 -12.47 -5.56
CA MET A 84 3.03 -11.85 -4.69
C MET A 84 2.42 -11.36 -3.38
N SER A 85 1.28 -10.67 -3.44
CA SER A 85 0.57 -10.19 -2.26
C SER A 85 0.14 -11.34 -1.35
N ASN A 86 -0.43 -12.41 -1.92
CA ASN A 86 -0.89 -13.56 -1.16
C ASN A 86 0.28 -14.32 -0.51
N ALA A 87 1.40 -14.48 -1.23
CA ALA A 87 2.61 -15.10 -0.67
C ALA A 87 3.17 -14.29 0.50
N PHE A 88 3.23 -12.95 0.37
CA PHE A 88 3.66 -12.07 1.45
C PHE A 88 2.74 -12.15 2.67
N LEU A 89 1.42 -12.07 2.47
CA LEU A 89 0.44 -12.14 3.55
C LEU A 89 0.44 -13.50 4.27
N ALA A 90 0.61 -14.59 3.52
CA ALA A 90 0.77 -15.93 4.09
C ALA A 90 2.04 -16.02 4.95
N GLY A 91 3.16 -15.45 4.50
CA GLY A 91 4.40 -15.35 5.28
C GLY A 91 4.25 -14.50 6.54
N TYR A 92 3.38 -13.50 6.52
CA TYR A 92 3.05 -12.65 7.67
C TYR A 92 2.04 -13.32 8.64
N GLY A 93 1.43 -14.43 8.24
CA GLY A 93 0.42 -15.15 9.03
C GLY A 93 -0.94 -14.46 9.12
N LEU A 94 -1.27 -13.57 8.17
CA LEU A 94 -2.54 -12.85 8.17
C LEU A 94 -3.62 -13.63 7.42
N ALA A 95 -4.74 -13.89 8.10
CA ALA A 95 -5.94 -14.42 7.48
C ALA A 95 -6.72 -13.32 6.75
N GLU A 96 -7.60 -13.70 5.82
CA GLU A 96 -8.39 -12.77 5.00
C GLU A 96 -9.27 -11.83 5.84
N ASN A 97 -9.82 -12.32 6.96
CA ASN A 97 -10.69 -11.55 7.85
C ASN A 97 -9.93 -10.82 8.98
N ASP A 98 -8.60 -10.83 8.97
CA ASP A 98 -7.79 -10.21 10.01
C ASP A 98 -7.99 -8.67 10.02
N VAL A 99 -8.26 -8.10 11.19
CA VAL A 99 -8.48 -6.65 11.34
C VAL A 99 -7.23 -5.86 10.95
N ARG A 100 -6.03 -6.38 11.23
CA ARG A 100 -4.76 -5.76 10.82
C ARG A 100 -4.62 -5.76 9.31
N LEU A 101 -5.07 -6.82 8.62
CA LEU A 101 -5.10 -6.85 7.16
C LEU A 101 -6.05 -5.78 6.61
N GLN A 102 -7.22 -5.60 7.21
CA GLN A 102 -8.16 -4.55 6.81
C GLN A 102 -7.54 -3.16 6.95
N ARG A 103 -6.86 -2.87 8.08
CA ARG A 103 -6.10 -1.61 8.22
C ARG A 103 -4.94 -1.51 7.23
N ALA A 104 -4.27 -2.62 6.90
CA ALA A 104 -3.18 -2.65 5.94
C ALA A 104 -3.64 -2.32 4.52
N ARG A 105 -4.85 -2.75 4.11
CA ARG A 105 -5.44 -2.38 2.81
C ARG A 105 -5.78 -0.89 2.72
N ILE A 106 -6.19 -0.29 3.84
CA ILE A 106 -6.37 1.17 3.92
C ILE A 106 -5.01 1.86 3.72
N TRP A 107 -3.97 1.43 4.45
CA TRP A 107 -2.62 1.97 4.28
C TRP A 107 -2.08 1.77 2.86
N GLN A 108 -2.29 0.60 2.26
CA GLN A 108 -1.93 0.31 0.87
C GLN A 108 -2.50 1.37 -0.09
N THR A 109 -3.77 1.73 0.08
CA THR A 109 -4.43 2.76 -0.74
C THR A 109 -3.79 4.13 -0.55
N LEU A 110 -3.66 4.59 0.70
CA LEU A 110 -3.10 5.90 1.04
C LEU A 110 -1.66 6.05 0.56
N ILE A 111 -0.86 5.01 0.75
CA ILE A 111 0.53 4.96 0.34
C ILE A 111 0.64 4.87 -1.18
N GLY A 112 -0.22 4.09 -1.85
CA GLY A 112 -0.29 4.05 -3.31
C GLY A 112 -0.52 5.43 -3.91
N ILE A 113 -1.49 6.18 -3.38
CA ILE A 113 -1.74 7.59 -3.78
C ILE A 113 -0.47 8.44 -3.61
N LYS A 114 0.21 8.35 -2.45
CA LYS A 114 1.48 9.04 -2.21
C LYS A 114 2.53 8.65 -3.25
N MET A 115 2.68 7.36 -3.55
CA MET A 115 3.67 6.85 -4.49
C MET A 115 3.44 7.37 -5.91
N VAL A 116 2.18 7.53 -6.36
CA VAL A 116 1.87 8.09 -7.69
C VAL A 116 2.52 9.48 -7.86
N ALA A 117 2.45 10.33 -6.83
CA ALA A 117 3.05 11.67 -6.88
C ALA A 117 4.58 11.64 -7.01
N HIS A 118 5.24 10.61 -6.47
CA HIS A 118 6.70 10.45 -6.56
C HIS A 118 7.16 9.71 -7.82
N ARG A 119 6.35 8.76 -8.33
CA ARG A 119 6.76 7.81 -9.37
C ARG A 119 6.25 8.18 -10.77
N VAL A 120 5.16 8.94 -10.90
CA VAL A 120 4.77 9.51 -12.20
C VAL A 120 5.61 10.74 -12.47
N ARG A 121 6.34 10.72 -13.60
CA ARG A 121 7.28 11.78 -13.95
C ARG A 121 6.56 12.91 -14.67
N ILE A 122 6.62 14.13 -14.13
CA ILE A 122 5.96 15.32 -14.71
C ILE A 122 6.48 15.72 -16.10
N PHE A 123 7.66 15.23 -16.50
CA PHE A 123 8.22 15.46 -17.84
C PHE A 123 7.64 14.51 -18.91
N ASP A 124 6.94 13.45 -18.50
CA ASP A 124 6.24 12.56 -19.43
C ASP A 124 5.04 13.31 -20.04
N ALA A 125 4.94 13.36 -21.36
CA ALA A 125 3.81 14.01 -22.04
C ALA A 125 2.44 13.44 -21.62
N GLN A 126 2.40 12.20 -21.13
CA GLN A 126 1.20 11.52 -20.66
C GLN A 126 1.05 11.54 -19.13
N TRP A 127 1.83 12.34 -18.39
CA TRP A 127 1.85 12.33 -16.93
C TRP A 127 0.44 12.42 -16.32
N GLY A 128 -0.43 13.29 -16.86
CA GLY A 128 -1.78 13.48 -16.34
C GLY A 128 -2.67 12.24 -16.46
N ALA A 129 -2.66 11.60 -17.64
CA ALA A 129 -3.41 10.36 -17.87
C ALA A 129 -2.86 9.19 -17.03
N ARG A 130 -1.53 9.11 -16.89
CA ARG A 130 -0.88 8.09 -16.06
C ARG A 130 -1.19 8.28 -14.57
N THR A 131 -1.18 9.51 -14.08
CA THR A 131 -1.59 9.83 -12.71
C THR A 131 -3.04 9.43 -12.48
N ASP A 132 -3.95 9.78 -13.40
CA ASP A 132 -5.37 9.48 -13.22
C ASP A 132 -5.64 7.96 -13.17
N ALA A 133 -5.07 7.20 -14.10
CA ALA A 133 -5.17 5.74 -14.12
C ALA A 133 -4.55 5.09 -12.87
N ALA A 134 -3.36 5.54 -12.44
CA ALA A 134 -2.70 4.98 -11.27
C ALA A 134 -3.50 5.29 -9.98
N ILE A 135 -4.04 6.50 -9.84
CA ILE A 135 -4.93 6.84 -8.72
C ILE A 135 -6.19 5.99 -8.74
N GLN A 136 -6.81 5.79 -9.91
CA GLN A 136 -7.99 4.93 -10.06
C GLN A 136 -7.72 3.50 -9.58
N ASN A 137 -6.58 2.93 -9.97
CA ASN A 137 -6.18 1.59 -9.53
C ASN A 137 -5.92 1.54 -8.02
N CYS A 138 -5.29 2.57 -7.45
CA CYS A 138 -5.02 2.62 -6.00
C CYS A 138 -6.32 2.62 -5.18
N VAL A 139 -7.35 3.33 -5.63
CA VAL A 139 -8.59 3.49 -4.85
C VAL A 139 -9.60 2.36 -5.07
N ALA A 140 -9.47 1.56 -6.13
CA ALA A 140 -10.40 0.49 -6.48
C ALA A 140 -10.66 -0.48 -5.30
N GLY A 141 -9.59 -0.98 -4.67
CA GLY A 141 -9.69 -1.89 -3.53
C GLY A 141 -10.38 -1.28 -2.30
N LEU A 142 -10.28 0.03 -2.09
CA LEU A 142 -10.94 0.72 -0.97
C LEU A 142 -12.48 0.73 -1.12
N TYR A 143 -12.99 0.70 -2.36
CA TYR A 143 -14.42 0.67 -2.63
C TYR A 143 -15.00 -0.75 -2.60
N GLU A 144 -14.20 -1.77 -2.96
CA GLU A 144 -14.59 -3.18 -2.89
C GLU A 144 -14.73 -3.67 -1.43
N MET A 145 -13.96 -3.12 -0.50
CA MET A 145 -13.99 -3.47 0.93
C MET A 145 -15.29 -3.08 1.67
N SER A 146 -16.20 -2.34 1.06
CA SER A 146 -17.46 -1.91 1.73
C SER A 146 -18.72 -2.38 1.00
N ALA A 147 -18.58 -3.36 0.11
CA ALA A 147 -19.69 -4.15 -0.44
C ALA A 147 -19.86 -5.43 0.39
#